data_AF-A0A914C5C7-F1
#
_entry.id   AF-A0A914C5C7-F1
#
_cell.length_a   1.000
_cell.length_b   1.000
_cell.length_c   1.000
_cell.angle_alpha   90.00
_cell.angle_beta   90.00
_cell.angle_gamma   90.00
#
_symmetry.space_group_name_H-M   'P 1'
#
loop_
_entity.id
_entity.type
_entity.pdbx_description
1 polymer ?
#
loop_
_entity_poly.entity_id
_entity_poly.type
_entity_poly.pdbx_seq_one_letter_code
_entity_poly.pdbx_strand_id
1 'polypeptide(L)'
;MPRTLHYLKEKYGAISFPYFNKVGLNSRPNGYALLLGKAYADFKPTFCSIPLDYDQFIGYEFKEAGYKTLMSEDWAKGVFNYPDCKGFTNSTPMDHYMR
;
A
#
# COMPACT_ATOMS: atom_id res chain seq x y z
N MET A 1 -9.37 -1.88 20.62
CA MET A 1 -9.56 -3.34 20.49
C MET A 1 -8.61 -4.12 21.43
N PRO A 2 -8.79 -4.08 22.76
CA PRO A 2 -7.83 -4.71 23.69
C PRO A 2 -7.77 -6.24 23.58
N ARG A 3 -8.93 -6.90 23.36
CA ARG A 3 -9.03 -8.35 23.20
C ARG A 3 -8.28 -8.87 21.97
N THR A 4 -8.39 -8.18 20.84
CA THR A 4 -7.67 -8.52 19.60
C THR A 4 -6.16 -8.40 19.79
N LEU A 5 -5.69 -7.31 20.42
CA LEU A 5 -4.26 -7.12 20.68
C LEU A 5 -3.70 -8.23 21.58
N HIS A 6 -4.42 -8.59 22.64
CA HIS A 6 -4.03 -9.69 23.52
C HIS A 6 -3.96 -11.02 22.76
N TYR A 7 -4.99 -11.35 21.98
CA TYR A 7 -5.02 -12.58 21.18
C TYR A 7 -3.87 -12.65 20.16
N LEU A 8 -3.59 -11.57 19.44
CA LEU A 8 -2.47 -11.50 18.48
C LEU A 8 -1.12 -11.72 19.17
N LYS A 9 -0.90 -11.10 20.33
CA LYS A 9 0.34 -11.26 21.11
C LYS A 9 0.50 -12.68 21.65
N GLU A 10 -0.51 -13.19 22.35
CA GLU A 10 -0.40 -14.46 23.08
C GLU A 10 -0.54 -15.70 22.18
N LYS A 11 -1.29 -15.63 21.08
CA LYS A 11 -1.57 -16.80 20.22
C LYS A 11 -0.76 -16.83 18.93
N TYR A 12 -0.45 -15.66 18.37
CA TYR A 12 0.31 -15.56 17.11
C TYR A 12 1.70 -14.96 17.29
N GLY A 13 2.12 -14.67 18.52
CA GLY A 13 3.45 -14.13 18.80
C GLY A 13 3.68 -12.73 18.22
N ALA A 14 2.62 -11.93 18.05
CA ALA A 14 2.72 -10.62 17.44
C ALA A 14 3.62 -9.66 18.24
N ILE A 15 4.52 -8.97 17.56
CA ILE A 15 5.42 -7.97 18.14
C ILE A 15 4.79 -6.58 18.01
N SER A 16 4.85 -5.79 19.10
CA SER A 16 4.30 -4.43 19.13
C SER A 16 5.39 -3.40 18.94
N PHE A 17 5.18 -2.47 18.00
CA PHE A 17 6.05 -1.33 17.76
C PHE A 17 5.38 -0.04 18.28
N PRO A 18 5.58 0.33 19.56
CA PRO A 18 4.84 1.43 20.20
C PRO A 18 5.15 2.82 19.61
N TYR A 19 6.25 2.96 18.88
CA TYR A 19 6.72 4.23 18.30
C TYR A 19 6.69 4.23 16.78
N PHE A 20 5.86 3.37 16.16
CA PHE A 20 5.67 3.37 14.71
C PHE A 20 4.78 4.54 14.29
N ASN A 21 5.38 5.52 13.60
CA ASN A 21 4.70 6.75 13.21
C ASN A 21 4.09 6.64 11.81
N LYS A 22 2.94 7.31 11.63
CA LYS A 22 2.39 7.55 10.29
C LYS A 22 3.26 8.56 9.53
N VAL A 23 3.36 8.42 8.22
CA VAL A 23 4.15 9.27 7.33
C VAL A 23 3.46 10.60 7.06
N GLY A 24 2.13 10.62 6.92
CA GLY A 24 1.39 11.83 6.59
C GLY A 24 -0.08 11.82 6.99
N LEU A 25 -0.75 12.94 6.72
CA LEU A 25 -2.19 13.08 6.90
C LEU A 25 -2.93 12.30 5.80
N ASN A 26 -3.92 11.48 6.17
CA ASN A 26 -4.75 10.61 5.32
C ASN A 26 -4.08 9.31 4.83
N SER A 27 -4.85 8.44 4.19
CA SER A 27 -4.41 7.09 3.79
C SER A 27 -3.31 7.09 2.73
N ARG A 28 -3.40 7.97 1.72
CA ARG A 28 -2.49 7.99 0.56
C ARG A 28 -1.00 8.09 0.94
N PRO A 29 -0.52 9.10 1.71
CA PRO A 29 0.90 9.19 2.02
C PRO A 29 1.42 7.99 2.82
N ASN A 30 0.58 7.34 3.62
CA ASN A 30 0.95 6.17 4.40
C ASN A 30 1.04 4.90 3.54
N GLY A 31 0.02 4.66 2.69
CA GLY A 31 0.00 3.52 1.80
C GLY A 31 1.10 3.58 0.74
N TYR A 32 1.36 4.75 0.19
CA TYR A 32 2.40 4.93 -0.83
C TYR A 32 3.81 4.79 -0.25
N ALA A 33 4.03 5.28 0.97
CA ALA A 33 5.32 5.09 1.62
C ALA A 33 5.62 3.61 1.87
N LEU A 34 4.61 2.85 2.33
CA LEU A 34 4.77 1.42 2.58
C LEU A 34 4.91 0.60 1.30
N LEU A 35 4.07 0.88 0.30
CA LEU A 35 3.93 0.01 -0.88
C LEU A 35 4.88 0.40 -2.03
N LEU A 36 5.22 1.68 -2.16
CA LEU A 36 6.06 2.21 -3.24
C LEU A 36 7.44 2.70 -2.74
N GLY A 37 7.73 2.56 -1.45
CA GLY A 37 9.00 3.00 -0.85
C GLY A 37 9.24 4.52 -0.89
N LYS A 38 8.17 5.33 -1.00
CA LYS A 38 8.28 6.80 -1.10
C LYS A 38 8.42 7.47 0.27
N ALA A 39 9.20 8.55 0.34
CA ALA A 39 9.30 9.39 1.52
C ALA A 39 8.23 10.51 1.50
N TYR A 40 7.99 11.15 2.65
CA TYR A 40 7.04 12.26 2.72
C TYR A 40 7.40 13.42 1.76
N ALA A 41 8.70 13.65 1.53
CA ALA A 41 9.19 14.70 0.64
C ALA A 41 8.85 14.45 -0.85
N ASP A 42 8.50 13.22 -1.24
CA ASP A 42 8.19 12.87 -2.62
C ASP A 42 6.75 13.26 -3.04
N PHE A 43 5.87 13.53 -2.07
CA PHE A 43 4.46 13.84 -2.33
C PHE A 43 4.28 15.29 -2.81
N LYS A 44 4.48 15.50 -4.11
CA LYS A 44 4.18 16.77 -4.79
C LYS A 44 2.68 16.85 -5.16
N PRO A 45 2.09 18.06 -5.27
CA PRO A 45 0.69 18.23 -5.68
C PRO A 45 0.34 17.57 -7.02
N THR A 46 1.31 17.49 -7.94
CA THR A 46 1.14 16.91 -9.28
C THR A 46 1.15 15.39 -9.32
N PHE A 47 1.50 14.74 -8.21
CA PHE A 47 1.79 13.32 -8.16
C PHE A 47 0.60 12.44 -8.54
N CYS A 48 -0.61 12.84 -8.18
CA CYS A 48 -1.86 12.13 -8.52
C CYS A 48 -2.14 12.08 -10.04
N SER A 49 -1.55 13.00 -10.81
CA SER A 49 -1.70 13.12 -12.27
C SER A 49 -0.68 12.30 -13.06
N ILE A 50 0.27 11.65 -12.38
CA ILE A 50 1.33 10.84 -12.97
C ILE A 50 0.96 9.36 -12.77
N PRO A 51 0.96 8.52 -13.82
CA PRO A 51 0.76 7.08 -13.67
C PRO A 51 1.90 6.43 -12.88
N LEU A 52 1.58 5.39 -12.09
CA LEU A 52 2.52 4.64 -11.26
C LEU A 52 3.21 3.49 -12.00
N ASP A 53 2.98 3.34 -13.31
CA ASP A 53 3.46 2.20 -14.09
C ASP A 53 4.99 2.00 -14.05
N TYR A 54 5.75 3.07 -13.76
CA TYR A 54 7.22 3.06 -13.69
C TYR A 54 7.76 3.24 -12.26
N ASP A 55 6.88 3.35 -11.26
CA ASP A 55 7.30 3.43 -9.87
C ASP A 55 7.66 2.03 -9.34
N GLN A 56 8.59 2.00 -8.37
CA GLN A 56 8.82 0.79 -7.58
C GLN A 56 7.53 0.47 -6.82
N PHE A 57 7.16 -0.81 -6.81
CA PHE A 57 6.04 -1.33 -6.05
C PHE A 57 6.42 -2.69 -5.47
N ILE A 58 6.25 -2.85 -4.16
CA ILE A 58 6.62 -4.09 -3.44
C ILE A 58 5.97 -5.34 -4.05
N GLY A 59 4.79 -5.19 -4.69
CA GLY A 59 4.13 -6.29 -5.38
C GLY A 59 4.95 -6.91 -6.51
N TYR A 60 5.75 -6.09 -7.22
CA TYR A 60 6.64 -6.59 -8.26
C TYR A 60 7.72 -7.52 -7.70
N GLU A 61 8.30 -7.17 -6.55
CA GLU A 61 9.33 -8.00 -5.90
C GLU A 61 8.77 -9.37 -5.49
N PHE A 62 7.56 -9.40 -4.91
CA PHE A 62 6.90 -10.68 -4.58
C PHE A 62 6.55 -11.49 -5.83
N LYS A 63 6.09 -10.83 -6.89
CA LYS A 63 5.75 -11.50 -8.15
C LYS A 63 7.00 -12.09 -8.82
N GLU A 64 8.09 -11.34 -8.88
CA GLU A 64 9.39 -11.80 -9.41
C GLU A 64 9.98 -12.95 -8.59
N ALA A 65 9.76 -12.94 -7.26
CA ALA A 65 10.12 -14.05 -6.38
C ALA A 65 9.22 -15.30 -6.55
N GLY A 66 8.25 -15.29 -7.46
CA GLY A 66 7.41 -16.44 -7.82
C GLY A 66 6.12 -16.59 -7.00
N TYR A 67 5.76 -15.60 -6.18
CA TYR A 67 4.49 -15.62 -5.44
C TYR A 67 3.31 -15.34 -6.36
N LYS A 68 2.16 -15.94 -6.06
CA LYS A 68 0.87 -15.48 -6.58
C LYS A 68 0.41 -14.28 -5.77
N THR A 69 0.17 -13.18 -6.47
CA THR A 69 -0.04 -11.88 -5.85
C THR A 69 -1.51 -11.45 -5.94
N LEU A 70 -2.05 -10.98 -4.82
CA LEU A 70 -3.41 -10.44 -4.71
C LEU A 70 -3.35 -9.09 -4.02
N MET A 71 -3.98 -8.08 -4.62
CA MET A 71 -4.32 -6.84 -3.95
C MET A 71 -5.84 -6.71 -3.89
N SER A 72 -6.38 -6.79 -2.68
CA SER A 72 -7.80 -6.68 -2.39
C SER A 72 -8.06 -5.42 -1.59
N GLU A 73 -9.06 -4.67 -2.00
CA GLU A 73 -9.52 -3.43 -1.36
C GLU A 73 -11.00 -3.61 -0.99
N ASP A 74 -11.47 -2.88 0.01
CA ASP A 74 -12.85 -2.95 0.52
C ASP A 74 -13.80 -1.91 -0.10
N TRP A 75 -13.34 -1.18 -1.12
CA TRP A 75 -14.08 -0.14 -1.82
C TRP A 75 -13.87 -0.21 -3.34
N ALA A 76 -14.68 0.51 -4.12
CA ALA A 76 -14.57 0.55 -5.58
C ALA A 76 -13.29 1.25 -6.11
N LYS A 77 -12.65 2.06 -5.27
CA LYS A 77 -11.34 2.69 -5.54
C LYS A 77 -10.40 2.29 -4.40
N GLY A 78 -9.17 1.93 -4.74
CA GLY A 78 -8.14 1.51 -3.80
C GLY A 78 -7.14 2.61 -3.45
N VAL A 79 -6.09 2.20 -2.74
CA VAL A 79 -5.01 3.10 -2.30
C VAL A 79 -4.41 3.91 -3.44
N PHE A 80 -4.27 3.34 -4.64
CA PHE A 80 -3.54 3.96 -5.75
C PHE A 80 -4.37 4.91 -6.62
N ASN A 81 -5.68 4.75 -6.71
CA ASN A 81 -6.53 5.52 -7.62
C ASN A 81 -7.51 6.47 -6.90
N TYR A 82 -7.66 6.38 -5.57
CA TYR A 82 -8.53 7.29 -4.82
C TYR A 82 -7.92 8.71 -4.60
N PRO A 83 -8.74 9.79 -4.63
CA PRO A 83 -10.07 9.82 -5.20
C PRO A 83 -10.02 9.81 -6.72
N ASP A 84 -9.10 10.56 -7.34
CA ASP A 84 -9.02 10.73 -8.80
C ASP A 84 -7.56 10.65 -9.29
N CYS A 85 -6.77 9.75 -8.69
CA CYS A 85 -5.40 9.52 -9.13
C CYS A 85 -5.36 8.49 -10.25
N LYS A 86 -4.39 8.65 -11.16
CA LYS A 86 -4.23 7.72 -12.29
C LYS A 86 -3.93 6.29 -11.85
N GLY A 87 -3.17 6.12 -10.76
CA GLY A 87 -2.74 4.79 -10.31
C GLY A 87 -1.90 4.08 -11.39
N PHE A 88 -2.02 2.76 -11.46
CA PHE A 88 -1.44 1.93 -12.53
C PHE A 88 -2.35 1.92 -13.76
N THR A 89 -1.84 2.23 -14.95
CA THR A 89 -2.65 2.45 -16.16
C THR A 89 -2.43 1.42 -17.27
N ASN A 90 -1.22 0.88 -17.40
CA ASN A 90 -0.85 0.02 -18.53
C ASN A 90 -0.87 -1.47 -18.19
N SER A 91 -0.46 -1.84 -16.98
CA SER A 91 -0.39 -3.24 -16.53
C SER A 91 -1.14 -3.46 -15.23
N THR A 92 -1.75 -4.64 -15.07
CA THR A 92 -2.19 -5.10 -13.75
C THR A 92 -0.95 -5.41 -12.91
N PRO A 93 -0.68 -4.64 -11.84
CA PRO A 93 0.57 -4.76 -11.10
C PRO A 93 0.67 -6.04 -10.27
N MET A 94 -0.47 -6.73 -10.06
CA MET A 94 -0.59 -8.01 -9.37
C MET A 94 -1.33 -9.02 -10.25
N ASP A 95 -1.23 -10.32 -9.94
CA ASP A 95 -1.97 -11.38 -10.66
C ASP A 95 -3.49 -11.23 -10.49
N HIS A 96 -3.91 -10.86 -9.28
CA HIS A 96 -5.29 -10.50 -8.97
C HIS A 96 -5.32 -9.05 -8.46
N TYR A 97 -5.83 -8.14 -9.29
CA TYR A 97 -5.82 -6.71 -9.01
C TYR A 97 -7.19 -6.10 -9.34
N MET A 98 -7.76 -5.38 -8.37
CA MET A 98 -8.99 -4.62 -8.55
C MET A 98 -8.68 -3.30 -9.27
N ARG A 99 -9.34 -3.04 -10.41
CA ARG A 99 -9.16 -1.80 -11.20
C ARG A 99 -10.17 -0.73 -10.79
#